data_AF-A0A5I0CTB9-F1
#
_entry.id   AF-A0A5I0CTB9-F1
#
_cell.length_a   1.000
_cell.length_b   1.000
_cell.length_c   1.000
_cell.angle_alpha   90.00
_cell.angle_beta   90.00
_cell.angle_gamma   90.00
#
_symmetry.space_group_name_H-M   'P 1'
#
loop_
_entity.id
_entity.type
_entity.pdbx_description
1 polymer ?
#
loop_
_entity_poly.entity_id
_entity_poly.type
_entity_poly.pdbx_seq_one_letter_code
_entity_poly.pdbx_strand_id
1 'polypeptide(L)'
;MSGSFRCNDDGWTEDEIACGLPFAVEHGYWAGDERTYLSKGAGKNNLAPKLNKTQNYIATSFELMLSKAIYPLNNRENIQQKIAQKLIQHGLSIAIRRYGRMESLPRRYQLLAQNRDCLTLLIRDFFLRVELMTLTPNMSHRIDQTIAILEKKDSDKIAYQRVGMLRDFIYQEVEQAKGKEQSLLCAREEMRLLLSTARLHLCINELTKHHSLELVALQKRYIGLAAIEAAMPTANTLPGKRNIYRWRLRHYRSLLYYFPLEIRKMLLEYMQKQNNFADNKMQNITEYKRALVTYCRQGIENYLCRKESAQRGIY
;
A
#
# COMPACT_ATOMS: atom_id res chain seq x y z
N MET A 1 -10.93 32.59 32.50
CA MET A 1 -11.39 32.38 31.12
C MET A 1 -11.11 30.95 30.74
N SER A 2 -12.20 30.19 30.61
CA SER A 2 -12.28 28.77 30.34
C SER A 2 -11.95 28.44 28.89
N GLY A 3 -11.07 27.46 28.68
CA GLY A 3 -10.89 26.76 27.41
C GLY A 3 -10.44 25.33 27.70
N SER A 4 -11.41 24.43 27.78
CA SER A 4 -11.27 23.05 28.27
C SER A 4 -10.32 22.19 27.44
N PHE A 5 -9.33 21.59 28.09
CA PHE A 5 -8.76 20.31 27.66
C PHE A 5 -9.83 19.24 27.86
N ARG A 6 -10.40 18.73 26.77
CA ARG A 6 -11.07 17.43 26.79
C ARG A 6 -10.08 16.39 26.28
N CYS A 7 -9.54 15.60 27.19
CA CYS A 7 -9.30 14.19 26.91
C CYS A 7 -10.67 13.56 26.69
N ASN A 8 -10.92 13.02 25.49
CA ASN A 8 -11.94 12.01 25.29
C ASN A 8 -11.22 10.76 24.75
N ASP A 9 -11.63 9.62 25.30
CA ASP A 9 -11.15 8.28 25.02
C ASP A 9 -11.24 7.89 23.53
N ASP A 10 -10.28 7.05 23.13
CA ASP A 10 -10.13 6.35 21.84
C ASP A 10 -9.91 7.19 20.57
N GLY A 11 -8.74 7.82 20.51
CA GLY A 11 -8.23 8.62 19.39
C GLY A 11 -7.88 7.84 18.11
N TRP A 12 -8.89 7.30 17.44
CA TRP A 12 -8.80 6.94 16.02
C TRP A 12 -9.27 8.12 15.17
N THR A 13 -8.50 8.52 14.17
CA THR A 13 -8.96 9.53 13.19
C THR A 13 -10.11 8.97 12.35
N GLU A 14 -10.98 9.83 11.80
CA GLU A 14 -12.09 9.39 10.95
C GLU A 14 -11.63 8.55 9.75
N ASP A 15 -10.48 8.91 9.17
CA ASP A 15 -9.83 8.14 8.11
C ASP A 15 -9.38 6.74 8.58
N GLU A 16 -9.06 6.59 9.86
CA GLU A 16 -8.64 5.32 10.45
C GLU A 16 -9.84 4.42 10.78
N ILE A 17 -10.93 5.02 11.26
CA ILE A 17 -12.22 4.33 11.47
C ILE A 17 -12.78 3.87 10.12
N ALA A 18 -12.81 4.76 9.12
CA ALA A 18 -13.29 4.45 7.77
C ALA A 18 -12.46 3.34 7.07
N CYS A 19 -11.21 3.15 7.51
CA CYS A 19 -10.34 2.10 7.01
C CYS A 19 -10.45 0.76 7.75
N GLY A 20 -11.28 0.67 8.80
CA GLY A 20 -11.47 -0.52 9.61
C GLY A 20 -10.30 -0.82 10.57
N LEU A 21 -9.50 0.20 10.93
CA LEU A 21 -8.33 0.00 11.77
C LEU A 21 -8.62 -0.35 13.23
N PRO A 22 -9.67 0.17 13.88
CA PRO A 22 -10.04 -0.30 15.23
C PRO A 22 -10.26 -1.81 15.24
N PHE A 23 -11.02 -2.32 14.27
CA PHE A 23 -11.36 -3.74 14.13
C PHE A 23 -10.14 -4.63 13.80
N ALA A 24 -9.26 -4.17 12.90
CA ALA A 24 -8.05 -4.92 12.54
C ALA A 24 -7.05 -5.04 13.69
N VAL A 25 -7.00 -4.05 14.58
CA VAL A 25 -6.12 -4.02 15.76
C VAL A 25 -6.71 -4.86 16.88
N GLU A 26 -8.03 -4.83 17.07
CA GLU A 26 -8.70 -5.55 18.15
C GLU A 26 -8.80 -7.05 17.90
N HIS A 27 -8.91 -7.50 16.64
CA HIS A 27 -9.22 -8.92 16.33
C HIS A 27 -8.14 -9.64 15.53
N GLY A 28 -7.00 -8.98 15.22
CA GLY A 28 -5.87 -9.58 14.52
C GLY A 28 -6.17 -10.09 13.10
N TYR A 29 -7.38 -9.85 12.60
CA TYR A 29 -7.89 -10.28 11.30
C TYR A 29 -8.65 -9.14 10.62
N TRP A 30 -8.47 -9.03 9.31
CA TRP A 30 -9.29 -8.18 8.46
C TRP A 30 -10.69 -8.82 8.32
N ALA A 31 -11.78 -8.05 8.43
CA ALA A 31 -13.16 -8.50 8.30
C ALA A 31 -13.53 -8.94 6.86
N GLY A 32 -12.75 -9.86 6.30
CA GLY A 32 -13.06 -10.58 5.06
C GLY A 32 -13.96 -11.80 5.28
N ASP A 33 -14.29 -12.10 6.54
CA ASP A 33 -15.11 -13.26 6.92
C ASP A 33 -16.41 -12.89 7.64
N GLU A 34 -16.96 -11.70 7.35
CA GLU A 34 -18.32 -11.36 7.77
C GLU A 34 -19.35 -12.03 6.84
N ARG A 35 -19.59 -13.32 7.06
CA ARG A 35 -20.88 -13.93 6.67
C ARG A 35 -21.98 -13.73 7.71
N THR A 36 -21.73 -13.01 8.82
CA THR A 36 -22.63 -13.04 9.97
C THR A 36 -23.32 -11.72 10.36
N TYR A 37 -23.03 -10.58 9.72
CA TYR A 37 -23.68 -9.30 10.10
C TYR A 37 -24.58 -8.64 9.05
N LEU A 38 -24.79 -9.25 7.88
CA LEU A 38 -25.76 -8.75 6.87
C LEU A 38 -27.09 -9.52 6.80
N SER A 39 -27.33 -10.51 7.67
CA SER A 39 -28.54 -11.35 7.60
C SER A 39 -29.68 -10.96 8.55
N LYS A 40 -29.57 -9.86 9.30
CA LYS A 40 -30.68 -9.36 10.14
C LYS A 40 -31.11 -7.96 9.70
N GLY A 41 -31.75 -7.87 8.53
CA GLY A 41 -32.34 -6.60 8.07
C GLY A 41 -32.79 -6.52 6.61
N ALA A 42 -32.55 -7.53 5.77
CA ALA A 42 -32.93 -7.46 4.36
C ALA A 42 -34.39 -7.91 4.11
N GLY A 43 -35.33 -7.08 4.54
CA GLY A 43 -36.68 -7.06 3.98
C GLY A 43 -36.68 -6.37 2.61
N LYS A 44 -36.99 -7.15 1.56
CA LYS A 44 -37.63 -6.76 0.29
C LYS A 44 -37.15 -5.47 -0.42
N ASN A 45 -36.38 -5.69 -1.48
CA ASN A 45 -36.31 -4.96 -2.78
C ASN A 45 -34.86 -4.66 -3.21
N ASN A 46 -34.15 -5.70 -3.65
CA ASN A 46 -32.85 -5.56 -4.35
C ASN A 46 -33.05 -5.01 -5.77
N LEU A 47 -33.43 -3.74 -5.89
CA LEU A 47 -33.15 -2.99 -7.11
C LEU A 47 -31.67 -2.65 -7.05
N ALA A 48 -30.85 -3.40 -7.80
CA ALA A 48 -29.44 -3.04 -7.99
C ALA A 48 -29.37 -1.54 -8.35
N PRO A 49 -28.55 -0.74 -7.66
CA PRO A 49 -28.47 0.69 -7.90
C PRO A 49 -28.21 0.93 -9.39
N LYS A 50 -29.12 1.64 -10.06
CA LYS A 50 -28.98 1.95 -11.49
C LYS A 50 -27.77 2.87 -11.66
N LEU A 51 -26.69 2.33 -12.22
CA LEU A 51 -25.52 3.11 -12.60
C LEU A 51 -25.93 4.22 -13.56
N ASN A 52 -25.41 5.42 -13.34
CA ASN A 52 -25.52 6.47 -14.35
C ASN A 52 -24.66 6.14 -15.58
N LYS A 53 -24.89 6.84 -16.69
CA LYS A 53 -24.21 6.58 -17.98
C LYS A 53 -22.68 6.57 -17.84
N THR A 54 -22.12 7.49 -17.06
CA THR A 54 -20.67 7.61 -16.83
C THR A 54 -20.13 6.44 -16.01
N GLN A 55 -20.82 6.03 -14.95
CA GLN A 55 -20.42 4.90 -14.13
C GLN A 55 -20.49 3.58 -14.91
N ASN A 56 -21.56 3.37 -15.69
CA ASN A 56 -21.66 2.19 -16.53
C ASN A 56 -20.55 2.14 -17.59
N TYR A 57 -20.18 3.30 -18.15
CA TYR A 57 -19.02 3.39 -19.04
C TYR A 57 -17.71 2.99 -18.33
N ILE A 58 -17.46 3.46 -17.11
CA ILE A 58 -16.27 3.09 -16.33
C ILE A 58 -16.25 1.58 -16.05
N ALA A 59 -17.36 1.01 -15.56
CA ALA A 59 -17.48 -0.41 -15.27
C ALA A 59 -17.25 -1.27 -16.52
N THR A 60 -17.85 -0.89 -17.65
CA THR A 60 -17.70 -1.59 -18.93
C THR A 60 -16.28 -1.46 -19.50
N SER A 61 -15.65 -0.29 -19.40
CA SER A 61 -14.26 -0.10 -19.81
C SER A 61 -13.31 -0.97 -19.00
N PHE A 62 -13.59 -1.14 -17.70
CA PHE A 62 -12.81 -2.00 -16.82
C PHE A 62 -13.02 -3.48 -17.14
N GLU A 63 -14.26 -3.91 -17.37
CA GLU A 63 -14.60 -5.26 -17.81
C GLU A 63 -13.88 -5.64 -19.12
N LEU A 64 -13.90 -4.72 -20.11
CA LEU A 64 -13.23 -4.92 -21.39
C LEU A 64 -11.71 -5.03 -21.22
N MET A 65 -11.13 -4.21 -20.36
CA MET A 65 -9.70 -4.25 -20.04
C MET A 65 -9.30 -5.59 -19.42
N LEU A 66 -10.07 -6.11 -18.46
CA LEU A 66 -9.84 -7.42 -17.85
C LEU A 66 -10.01 -8.55 -18.86
N SER A 67 -11.12 -8.54 -19.62
CA SER A 67 -11.44 -9.56 -20.61
C SER A 67 -10.33 -9.69 -21.65
N LYS A 68 -9.86 -8.57 -22.21
CA LYS A 68 -8.73 -8.56 -23.16
C LYS A 68 -7.45 -9.11 -22.54
N ALA A 69 -7.19 -8.84 -21.26
CA ALA A 69 -5.97 -9.28 -20.59
C ALA A 69 -5.94 -10.79 -20.32
N ILE A 70 -7.09 -11.42 -20.06
CA ILE A 70 -7.17 -12.84 -19.70
C ILE A 70 -7.61 -13.75 -20.84
N TYR A 71 -8.23 -13.22 -21.89
CA TYR A 71 -8.68 -13.99 -23.05
C TYR A 71 -7.63 -14.94 -23.63
N PRO A 72 -6.36 -14.52 -23.88
CA PRO A 72 -5.35 -15.40 -24.48
C PRO A 72 -4.81 -16.47 -23.53
N LEU A 73 -5.16 -16.44 -22.24
CA LEU A 73 -4.58 -17.32 -21.22
C LEU A 73 -5.43 -18.58 -21.04
N ASN A 74 -4.81 -19.76 -21.03
CA ASN A 74 -5.52 -21.04 -20.88
C ASN A 74 -5.26 -21.73 -19.53
N ASN A 75 -4.33 -21.19 -18.74
CA ASN A 75 -3.99 -21.68 -17.42
C ASN A 75 -4.66 -20.80 -16.34
N ARG A 76 -5.29 -21.42 -15.33
CA ARG A 76 -6.01 -20.72 -14.27
C ARG A 76 -5.11 -19.81 -13.44
N GLU A 77 -3.94 -20.28 -13.02
CA GLU A 77 -2.98 -19.50 -12.24
C GLU A 77 -2.52 -18.26 -13.01
N ASN A 78 -2.23 -18.41 -14.30
CA ASN A 78 -1.86 -17.29 -15.17
C ASN A 78 -3.00 -16.28 -15.31
N ILE A 79 -4.24 -16.74 -15.48
CA ILE A 79 -5.43 -15.86 -15.45
C ILE A 79 -5.49 -15.15 -14.12
N GLN A 80 -5.26 -15.86 -13.02
CA GLN A 80 -5.44 -15.31 -11.70
C GLN A 80 -4.42 -14.20 -11.39
N GLN A 81 -3.16 -14.51 -11.66
CA GLN A 81 -2.06 -13.58 -11.52
C GLN A 81 -2.28 -12.34 -12.41
N LYS A 82 -2.81 -12.53 -13.64
CA LYS A 82 -3.09 -11.42 -14.54
C LYS A 82 -4.19 -10.49 -14.02
N ILE A 83 -5.24 -11.04 -13.42
CA ILE A 83 -6.31 -10.24 -12.80
C ILE A 83 -5.74 -9.44 -11.62
N ALA A 84 -5.03 -10.09 -10.70
CA ALA A 84 -4.41 -9.41 -9.58
C ALA A 84 -3.51 -8.25 -10.04
N GLN A 85 -2.67 -8.48 -11.05
CA GLN A 85 -1.84 -7.44 -11.66
C GLN A 85 -2.66 -6.28 -12.23
N LYS A 86 -3.77 -6.56 -12.93
CA LYS A 86 -4.64 -5.50 -13.47
C LYS A 86 -5.34 -4.68 -12.40
N LEU A 87 -5.79 -5.33 -11.33
CA LEU A 87 -6.35 -4.66 -10.16
C LEU A 87 -5.31 -3.76 -9.48
N ILE A 88 -4.09 -4.28 -9.32
CA ILE A 88 -2.97 -3.52 -8.76
C ILE A 88 -2.68 -2.29 -9.62
N GLN A 89 -2.51 -2.47 -10.94
CA GLN A 89 -2.26 -1.38 -11.88
C GLN A 89 -3.34 -0.29 -11.81
N HIS A 90 -4.62 -0.68 -11.69
CA HIS A 90 -5.72 0.28 -11.61
C HIS A 90 -5.71 1.10 -10.32
N GLY A 91 -5.39 0.47 -9.18
CA GLY A 91 -5.32 1.15 -7.88
C GLY A 91 -4.03 1.94 -7.65
N LEU A 92 -2.93 1.56 -8.30
CA LEU A 92 -1.57 2.03 -7.97
C LEU A 92 -1.41 3.54 -8.10
N SER A 93 -1.88 4.15 -9.21
CA SER A 93 -1.74 5.60 -9.41
C SER A 93 -2.49 6.43 -8.37
N ILE A 94 -3.61 5.90 -7.86
CA ILE A 94 -4.41 6.53 -6.80
C ILE A 94 -3.69 6.37 -5.46
N ALA A 95 -3.18 5.16 -5.18
CA ALA A 95 -2.44 4.86 -3.97
C ALA A 95 -1.17 5.73 -3.84
N ILE A 96 -0.39 5.86 -4.92
CA ILE A 96 0.78 6.74 -4.99
C ILE A 96 0.42 8.18 -4.64
N ARG A 97 -0.68 8.70 -5.21
CA ARG A 97 -1.14 10.07 -4.95
C ARG A 97 -1.58 10.26 -3.50
N ARG A 98 -2.33 9.31 -2.94
CA ARG A 98 -2.80 9.35 -1.54
C ARG A 98 -1.65 9.24 -0.54
N TYR A 99 -0.74 8.29 -0.77
CA TYR A 99 0.50 8.18 -0.02
C TYR A 99 1.30 9.48 -0.09
N GLY A 100 1.47 10.03 -1.30
CA GLY A 100 2.19 11.28 -1.51
C GLY A 100 1.57 12.47 -0.77
N ARG A 101 0.24 12.54 -0.68
CA ARG A 101 -0.43 13.57 0.15
C ARG A 101 -0.19 13.35 1.64
N MET A 102 -0.35 12.12 2.12
CA MET A 102 -0.16 11.78 3.53
C MET A 102 1.27 12.08 4.01
N GLU A 103 2.25 11.78 3.18
CA GLU A 103 3.67 12.03 3.43
C GLU A 103 4.11 13.43 3.01
N SER A 104 3.21 14.34 2.60
CA SER A 104 3.56 15.66 2.06
C SER A 104 4.72 15.60 1.04
N LEU A 105 4.67 14.61 0.15
CA LEU A 105 5.70 14.30 -0.83
C LEU A 105 5.43 15.07 -2.13
N PRO A 106 6.36 15.95 -2.58
CA PRO A 106 6.19 16.70 -3.82
C PRO A 106 5.98 15.78 -5.03
N ARG A 107 5.23 16.26 -6.02
CA ARG A 107 4.84 15.45 -7.19
C ARG A 107 6.04 14.84 -7.93
N ARG A 108 7.16 15.57 -8.04
CA ARG A 108 8.40 15.07 -8.67
C ARG A 108 8.93 13.80 -8.00
N TYR A 109 8.89 13.71 -6.68
CA TYR A 109 9.34 12.53 -5.95
C TYR A 109 8.35 11.36 -6.07
N GLN A 110 7.04 11.64 -6.17
CA GLN A 110 6.05 10.59 -6.48
C GLN A 110 6.27 9.97 -7.86
N LEU A 111 6.70 10.78 -8.84
CA LEU A 111 7.08 10.31 -10.17
C LEU A 111 8.40 9.53 -10.12
N LEU A 112 9.40 10.06 -9.41
CA LEU A 112 10.69 9.39 -9.22
C LEU A 112 10.54 8.02 -8.56
N ALA A 113 9.64 7.86 -7.59
CA ALA A 113 9.37 6.58 -6.93
C ALA A 113 8.91 5.47 -7.90
N GLN A 114 8.39 5.83 -9.07
CA GLN A 114 7.98 4.86 -10.11
C GLN A 114 9.11 4.52 -11.07
N ASN A 115 10.22 5.26 -11.08
CA ASN A 115 11.38 4.95 -11.92
C ASN A 115 12.11 3.71 -11.40
N ARG A 116 12.64 2.93 -12.34
CA ARG A 116 13.44 1.74 -12.05
C ARG A 116 14.71 2.10 -11.25
N ASP A 117 15.34 3.22 -11.60
CA ASP A 117 16.60 3.66 -10.97
C ASP A 117 16.36 4.62 -9.79
N CYS A 118 15.16 4.59 -9.18
CA CYS A 118 14.76 5.51 -8.12
C CYS A 118 15.77 5.59 -6.98
N LEU A 119 16.16 4.44 -6.40
CA LEU A 119 17.07 4.41 -5.26
C LEU A 119 18.47 4.91 -5.63
N THR A 120 18.98 4.50 -6.79
CA THR A 120 20.27 4.96 -7.30
C THR A 120 20.30 6.49 -7.44
N LEU A 121 19.26 7.05 -8.07
CA LEU A 121 19.15 8.50 -8.26
C LEU A 121 19.00 9.23 -6.93
N LEU A 122 18.12 8.76 -6.03
CA LEU A 122 17.90 9.39 -4.72
C LEU A 122 19.17 9.42 -3.86
N ILE A 123 19.87 8.29 -3.76
CA ILE A 123 21.03 8.15 -2.87
C ILE A 123 22.20 8.97 -3.41
N ARG A 124 22.48 8.88 -4.72
CA ARG A 124 23.57 9.64 -5.33
C ARG A 124 23.30 11.15 -5.27
N ASP A 125 22.06 11.58 -5.55
CA ASP A 125 21.67 12.99 -5.47
C ASP A 125 21.80 13.53 -4.04
N PHE A 126 21.38 12.75 -3.04
CA PHE A 126 21.54 13.12 -1.64
C PHE A 126 23.00 13.34 -1.25
N PHE A 127 23.89 12.41 -1.57
CA PHE A 127 25.31 12.56 -1.25
C PHE A 127 25.97 13.72 -2.00
N LEU A 128 25.70 13.87 -3.30
CA LEU A 128 26.34 14.89 -4.13
C LEU A 128 25.82 16.30 -3.84
N ARG A 129 24.51 16.47 -3.68
CA ARG A 129 23.87 17.80 -3.63
C ARG A 129 23.49 18.25 -2.23
N VAL A 130 23.10 17.32 -1.35
CA VAL A 130 22.67 17.66 0.02
C VAL A 130 23.88 17.61 0.95
N GLU A 131 24.60 16.49 0.94
CA GLU A 131 25.76 16.31 1.80
C GLU A 131 27.08 16.82 1.20
N LEU A 132 27.08 17.24 -0.08
CA LEU A 132 28.26 17.79 -0.78
C LEU A 132 29.49 16.87 -0.72
N MET A 133 29.26 15.55 -0.79
CA MET A 133 30.29 14.52 -0.74
C MET A 133 30.72 14.12 -2.15
N THR A 134 32.00 13.76 -2.31
CA THR A 134 32.48 13.18 -3.56
C THR A 134 32.24 11.67 -3.56
N LEU A 135 31.58 11.15 -4.59
CA LEU A 135 31.34 9.71 -4.72
C LEU A 135 32.60 9.00 -5.20
N THR A 136 33.31 8.34 -4.28
CA THR A 136 34.43 7.46 -4.66
C THR A 136 33.91 6.19 -5.36
N PRO A 137 34.75 5.48 -6.15
CA PRO A 137 34.38 4.20 -6.73
C PRO A 137 33.95 3.16 -5.68
N ASN A 138 34.62 3.14 -4.53
CA ASN A 138 34.30 2.23 -3.42
C ASN A 138 32.92 2.56 -2.79
N MET A 139 32.64 3.84 -2.56
CA MET A 139 31.31 4.28 -2.08
C MET A 139 30.21 3.94 -3.10
N SER A 140 30.46 4.18 -4.39
CA SER A 140 29.53 3.82 -5.46
C SER A 140 29.22 2.32 -5.46
N HIS A 141 30.24 1.48 -5.26
CA HIS A 141 30.06 0.03 -5.13
C HIS A 141 29.19 -0.35 -3.92
N ARG A 142 29.41 0.27 -2.75
CA ARG A 142 28.59 0.04 -1.55
C ARG A 142 27.15 0.53 -1.72
N ILE A 143 26.93 1.63 -2.44
CA ILE A 143 25.58 2.10 -2.80
C ILE A 143 24.89 1.01 -3.63
N ASP A 144 25.54 0.51 -4.68
CA ASP A 144 24.94 -0.48 -5.57
C ASP A 144 24.66 -1.81 -4.84
N GLN A 145 25.57 -2.26 -3.96
CA GLN A 145 25.35 -3.41 -3.07
C GLN A 145 24.14 -3.21 -2.15
N THR A 146 24.04 -2.04 -1.53
CA THR A 146 22.93 -1.71 -0.62
C THR A 146 21.60 -1.73 -1.37
N ILE A 147 21.53 -1.12 -2.55
CA ILE A 147 20.33 -1.13 -3.40
C ILE A 147 19.93 -2.56 -3.76
N ALA A 148 20.88 -3.42 -4.14
CA ALA A 148 20.60 -4.82 -4.45
C ALA A 148 19.99 -5.57 -3.25
N ILE A 149 20.45 -5.30 -2.03
CA ILE A 149 19.87 -5.86 -0.80
C ILE A 149 18.45 -5.35 -0.57
N LEU A 150 18.21 -4.04 -0.73
CA LEU A 150 16.91 -3.41 -0.50
C LEU A 150 15.84 -3.88 -1.51
N GLU A 151 16.23 -4.12 -2.76
CA GLU A 151 15.34 -4.54 -3.84
C GLU A 151 15.13 -6.06 -3.96
N LYS A 152 15.80 -6.85 -3.12
CA LYS A 152 15.66 -8.31 -3.13
C LYS A 152 14.19 -8.71 -2.99
N LYS A 153 13.69 -9.48 -3.95
CA LYS A 153 12.28 -9.90 -4.05
C LYS A 153 11.80 -10.59 -2.77
N ASP A 154 12.49 -11.64 -2.35
CA ASP A 154 12.06 -12.47 -1.20
C ASP A 154 12.61 -11.95 0.13
N SER A 155 12.53 -10.63 0.34
CA SER A 155 12.93 -10.05 1.62
C SER A 155 11.96 -10.49 2.72
N ASP A 156 12.51 -10.93 3.85
CA ASP A 156 11.81 -11.12 5.13
C ASP A 156 11.31 -9.78 5.70
N LYS A 157 11.83 -8.66 5.19
CA LYS A 157 11.55 -7.30 5.67
C LYS A 157 10.51 -6.60 4.80
N ILE A 158 9.64 -5.83 5.44
CA ILE A 158 8.73 -4.91 4.74
C ILE A 158 9.47 -3.63 4.29
N ALA A 159 8.90 -2.88 3.35
CA ALA A 159 9.50 -1.63 2.85
C ALA A 159 9.97 -0.67 3.96
N TYR A 160 9.21 -0.54 5.06
CA TYR A 160 9.60 0.32 6.18
C TYR A 160 10.91 -0.11 6.84
N GLN A 161 11.10 -1.41 7.09
CA GLN A 161 12.32 -1.94 7.69
C GLN A 161 13.52 -1.76 6.74
N ARG A 162 13.30 -1.99 5.44
CA ARG A 162 14.32 -1.78 4.41
C ARG A 162 14.76 -0.32 4.33
N VAL A 163 13.83 0.63 4.43
CA VAL A 163 14.19 2.05 4.52
C VAL A 163 14.95 2.40 5.80
N GLY A 164 14.72 1.68 6.90
CA GLY A 164 15.57 1.75 8.09
C GLY A 164 17.03 1.40 7.78
N MET A 165 17.27 0.31 7.05
CA MET A 165 18.61 -0.09 6.60
C MET A 165 19.24 0.97 5.69
N LEU A 166 18.45 1.57 4.79
CA LEU A 166 18.93 2.66 3.93
C LEU A 166 19.37 3.89 4.75
N ARG A 167 18.58 4.29 5.75
CA ARG A 167 18.94 5.40 6.65
C ARG A 167 20.26 5.11 7.36
N ASP A 168 20.40 3.90 7.92
CA ASP A 168 21.58 3.52 8.69
C ASP A 168 22.83 3.49 7.78
N PHE A 169 22.70 3.00 6.54
CA PHE A 169 23.75 3.09 5.52
C PHE A 169 24.15 4.55 5.25
N ILE A 170 23.18 5.45 5.01
CA ILE A 170 23.49 6.87 4.76
C ILE A 170 24.25 7.49 5.94
N TYR A 171 23.80 7.24 7.17
CA TYR A 171 24.46 7.75 8.37
C TYR A 171 25.89 7.24 8.51
N GLN A 172 26.13 5.96 8.23
CA GLN A 172 27.48 5.38 8.25
C GLN A 172 28.40 6.04 7.21
N GLU A 173 27.93 6.24 5.98
CA GLU A 173 28.73 6.91 4.93
C GLU A 173 29.04 8.37 5.29
N VAL A 174 28.07 9.09 5.86
CA VAL A 174 28.27 10.48 6.32
C VAL A 174 29.29 10.53 7.46
N GLU A 175 29.19 9.63 8.44
CA GLU A 175 30.15 9.57 9.55
C GLU A 175 31.56 9.20 9.09
N GLN A 176 31.69 8.27 8.14
CA GLN A 176 32.98 7.91 7.56
C GLN A 176 33.64 9.08 6.82
N ALA A 177 32.84 9.89 6.11
CA ALA A 177 33.37 10.97 5.29
C ALA A 177 33.60 12.28 6.05
N LYS A 178 32.76 12.60 7.03
CA LYS A 178 32.76 13.91 7.73
C LYS A 178 33.15 13.82 9.20
N GLY A 179 33.22 12.62 9.77
CA GLY A 179 33.53 12.38 11.18
C GLY A 179 32.30 12.05 12.03
N LYS A 180 32.56 11.71 13.30
CA LYS A 180 31.56 11.24 14.26
C LYS A 180 30.45 12.28 14.47
N GLU A 181 29.21 11.82 14.67
CA GLU A 181 27.99 12.62 14.93
C GLU A 181 27.52 13.53 13.78
N GLN A 182 28.24 13.60 12.65
CA GLN A 182 27.82 14.37 11.48
C GLN A 182 26.51 13.85 10.86
N SER A 183 26.22 12.55 11.03
CA SER A 183 24.94 11.94 10.65
C SER A 183 23.71 12.60 11.32
N LEU A 184 23.89 13.17 12.52
CA LEU A 184 22.83 13.86 13.25
C LEU A 184 22.51 15.25 12.68
N LEU A 185 23.43 15.81 11.89
CA LEU A 185 23.33 17.12 11.26
C LEU A 185 22.79 17.06 9.83
N CYS A 186 22.53 15.86 9.29
CA CYS A 186 21.95 15.69 7.96
C CYS A 186 20.66 16.51 7.81
N ALA A 187 20.47 17.11 6.63
CA ALA A 187 19.32 17.96 6.34
C ALA A 187 18.01 17.17 6.53
N ARG A 188 17.27 17.51 7.60
CA ARG A 188 16.11 16.73 8.07
C ARG A 188 15.04 16.56 7.00
N GLU A 189 14.72 17.64 6.29
CA GLU A 189 13.67 17.61 5.28
C GLU A 189 14.08 16.79 4.06
N GLU A 190 15.34 16.91 3.63
CA GLU A 190 15.88 16.10 2.52
C GLU A 190 15.93 14.62 2.87
N MET A 191 16.38 14.28 4.10
CA MET A 191 16.34 12.90 4.60
C MET A 191 14.90 12.37 4.66
N ARG A 192 13.94 13.18 5.13
CA ARG A 192 12.51 12.81 5.15
C ARG A 192 12.00 12.52 3.74
N LEU A 193 12.27 13.40 2.78
CA LEU A 193 11.87 13.23 1.37
C LEU A 193 12.50 11.98 0.76
N LEU A 194 13.80 11.76 0.98
CA LEU A 194 14.51 10.56 0.52
C LEU A 194 13.87 9.29 1.08
N LEU A 195 13.72 9.19 2.39
CA LEU A 195 13.20 7.97 3.04
C LEU A 195 11.74 7.70 2.67
N SER A 196 10.89 8.74 2.59
CA SER A 196 9.50 8.57 2.17
C SER A 196 9.37 8.20 0.69
N THR A 197 10.25 8.69 -0.18
CA THR A 197 10.30 8.31 -1.61
C THR A 197 10.82 6.89 -1.79
N ALA A 198 11.91 6.52 -1.11
CA ALA A 198 12.46 5.18 -1.11
C ALA A 198 11.43 4.15 -0.62
N ARG A 199 10.70 4.47 0.45
CA ARG A 199 9.62 3.61 0.97
C ARG A 199 8.52 3.43 -0.05
N LEU A 200 8.09 4.51 -0.71
CA LEU A 200 7.09 4.42 -1.78
C LEU A 200 7.56 3.52 -2.93
N HIS A 201 8.80 3.70 -3.38
CA HIS A 201 9.40 2.88 -4.42
C HIS A 201 9.45 1.40 -4.04
N LEU A 202 9.92 1.08 -2.83
CA LEU A 202 9.96 -0.28 -2.32
C LEU A 202 8.56 -0.88 -2.21
N CYS A 203 7.57 -0.13 -1.73
CA CYS A 203 6.19 -0.59 -1.71
C CYS A 203 5.63 -0.84 -3.13
N ILE A 204 5.97 0.00 -4.12
CA ILE A 204 5.58 -0.22 -5.52
C ILE A 204 6.22 -1.51 -6.04
N ASN A 205 7.51 -1.72 -5.77
CA ASN A 205 8.24 -2.92 -6.15
C ASN A 205 7.64 -4.18 -5.52
N GLU A 206 7.29 -4.13 -4.23
CA GLU A 206 6.58 -5.21 -3.55
C GLU A 206 5.28 -5.55 -4.30
N LEU A 207 4.44 -4.57 -4.62
CA LEU A 207 3.16 -4.85 -5.29
C LEU A 207 3.31 -5.35 -6.73
N THR A 208 4.35 -4.95 -7.43
CA THR A 208 4.50 -5.20 -8.88
C THR A 208 5.35 -6.42 -9.20
N LYS A 209 6.30 -6.80 -8.33
CA LYS A 209 7.22 -7.92 -8.55
C LYS A 209 6.75 -9.23 -7.93
N HIS A 210 5.81 -9.20 -6.97
CA HIS A 210 5.35 -10.40 -6.27
C HIS A 210 4.23 -11.17 -6.98
N HIS A 211 4.23 -12.49 -6.78
CA HIS A 211 3.08 -13.34 -7.11
C HIS A 211 1.89 -13.04 -6.17
N SER A 212 0.65 -13.27 -6.60
CA SER A 212 -0.55 -13.00 -5.80
C SER A 212 -0.51 -13.66 -4.41
N LEU A 213 -0.01 -14.90 -4.33
CA LEU A 213 0.17 -15.64 -3.08
C LEU A 213 1.23 -14.99 -2.17
N GLU A 214 2.35 -14.54 -2.74
CA GLU A 214 3.40 -13.82 -2.02
C GLU A 214 2.86 -12.49 -1.46
N LEU A 215 1.97 -11.81 -2.19
CA LEU A 215 1.31 -10.58 -1.75
C LEU A 215 0.40 -10.81 -0.53
N VAL A 216 -0.29 -11.96 -0.44
CA VAL A 216 -1.06 -12.32 0.77
C VAL A 216 -0.14 -12.47 1.97
N ALA A 217 0.95 -13.22 1.82
CA ALA A 217 1.92 -13.43 2.90
C ALA A 217 2.54 -12.10 3.34
N LEU A 218 2.92 -11.25 2.39
CA LEU A 218 3.42 -9.91 2.66
C LEU A 218 2.39 -9.06 3.42
N GLN A 219 1.12 -9.10 2.99
CA GLN A 219 0.07 -8.34 3.66
C GLN A 219 -0.19 -8.81 5.09
N LYS A 220 -0.18 -10.13 5.32
CA LYS A 220 -0.25 -10.70 6.68
C LYS A 220 0.91 -10.22 7.54
N ARG A 221 2.11 -10.13 6.99
CA ARG A 221 3.30 -9.59 7.69
C ARG A 221 3.11 -8.12 8.08
N TYR A 222 2.64 -7.28 7.16
CA TYR A 222 2.32 -5.87 7.46
C TYR A 222 1.29 -5.75 8.60
N ILE A 223 0.22 -6.53 8.55
CA ILE A 223 -0.83 -6.54 9.57
C ILE A 223 -0.26 -6.99 10.93
N GLY A 224 0.53 -8.07 10.95
CA GLY A 224 1.15 -8.57 12.19
C GLY A 224 2.07 -7.53 12.84
N LEU A 225 2.92 -6.87 12.05
CA LEU A 225 3.80 -5.80 12.55
C LEU A 225 3.00 -4.59 13.06
N ALA A 226 1.93 -4.22 12.36
CA ALA A 226 1.04 -3.15 12.80
C ALA A 226 0.33 -3.51 14.12
N ALA A 227 -0.15 -4.75 14.29
CA ALA A 227 -0.79 -5.20 15.51
C ALA A 227 0.16 -5.16 16.72
N ILE A 228 1.40 -5.65 16.54
CA ILE A 228 2.43 -5.61 17.59
C ILE A 228 2.72 -4.18 18.03
N GLU A 229 2.90 -3.25 17.07
CA GLU A 229 3.17 -1.83 17.37
C GLU A 229 1.96 -1.10 17.97
N ALA A 230 0.74 -1.51 17.63
CA ALA A 230 -0.46 -0.96 18.24
C ALA A 230 -0.59 -1.38 19.72
N ALA A 231 -0.28 -2.65 20.02
CA ALA A 231 -0.29 -3.19 21.37
C ALA A 231 0.88 -2.66 22.23
N MET A 232 2.06 -2.54 21.63
CA MET A 232 3.29 -2.08 22.30
C MET A 232 3.97 -1.00 21.46
N PRO A 233 3.52 0.26 21.56
CA PRO A 233 4.10 1.35 20.77
C PRO A 233 5.58 1.57 21.11
N THR A 234 6.43 1.60 20.09
CA THR A 234 7.84 1.92 20.31
C THR A 234 7.97 3.40 20.65
N ALA A 235 8.63 3.72 21.77
CA ALA A 235 8.93 5.10 22.14
C ALA A 235 9.79 5.77 21.05
N ASN A 236 9.46 7.03 20.73
CA ASN A 236 10.32 7.84 19.87
C ASN A 236 11.48 8.39 20.72
N THR A 237 12.62 7.70 20.73
CA THR A 237 13.74 7.94 21.68
C THR A 237 14.76 8.98 21.21
N LEU A 238 14.51 9.73 20.14
CA LEU A 238 15.49 10.71 19.66
C LEU A 238 15.50 11.97 20.56
N PRO A 239 16.66 12.33 21.14
CA PRO A 239 16.79 13.51 22.00
C PRO A 239 16.28 14.78 21.32
N GLY A 240 15.49 15.59 22.04
CA GLY A 240 14.94 16.86 21.54
C GLY A 240 13.85 16.74 20.48
N LYS A 241 13.38 15.53 20.12
CA LYS A 241 12.31 15.35 19.14
C LYS A 241 10.95 15.17 19.82
N ARG A 242 9.94 15.83 19.27
CA ARG A 242 8.54 15.61 19.66
C ARG A 242 8.17 14.15 19.42
N ASN A 243 7.75 13.47 20.48
CA ASN A 243 7.16 12.14 20.34
C ASN A 243 5.85 12.26 19.56
N ILE A 244 5.75 11.57 18.42
CA ILE A 244 4.53 11.50 17.64
C ILE A 244 3.90 10.14 17.97
N TYR A 245 2.79 10.17 18.69
CA TYR A 245 2.11 8.94 19.09
C TYR A 245 1.80 8.07 17.86
N ARG A 246 2.17 6.77 17.93
CA ARG A 246 1.93 5.76 16.88
C ARG A 246 2.46 6.12 15.48
N TRP A 247 3.51 6.93 15.39
CA TRP A 247 4.10 7.31 14.09
C TRP A 247 4.57 6.10 13.26
N ARG A 248 5.14 5.07 13.91
CA ARG A 248 5.57 3.83 13.24
C ARG A 248 4.41 3.03 12.69
N LEU A 249 3.28 2.99 13.41
CA LEU A 249 2.08 2.27 13.01
C LEU A 249 1.56 2.74 11.64
N ARG A 250 1.61 4.05 11.39
CA ARG A 250 1.32 4.63 10.06
C ARG A 250 2.18 4.03 8.96
N HIS A 251 3.45 3.76 9.24
CA HIS A 251 4.40 3.27 8.25
C HIS A 251 4.40 1.73 8.10
N TYR A 252 3.73 1.01 9.01
CA TYR A 252 3.37 -0.41 8.85
C TYR A 252 2.11 -0.63 8.02
N ARG A 253 1.58 0.41 7.38
CA ARG A 253 0.52 0.27 6.37
C ARG A 253 1.17 -0.03 5.02
N SER A 254 0.80 -1.16 4.41
CA SER A 254 1.19 -1.47 3.04
C SER A 254 0.59 -0.46 2.05
N LEU A 255 1.13 -0.38 0.84
CA LEU A 255 0.60 0.54 -0.17
C LEU A 255 -0.85 0.18 -0.59
N LEU A 256 -1.27 -1.08 -0.40
CA LEU A 256 -2.67 -1.51 -0.58
C LEU A 256 -3.64 -0.73 0.32
N TYR A 257 -3.20 -0.26 1.49
CA TYR A 257 -4.03 0.56 2.37
C TYR A 257 -4.60 1.79 1.66
N TYR A 258 -3.81 2.39 0.76
CA TYR A 258 -4.16 3.63 0.05
C TYR A 258 -4.99 3.40 -1.22
N PHE A 259 -5.26 2.15 -1.58
CA PHE A 259 -6.12 1.85 -2.73
C PHE A 259 -7.56 2.31 -2.48
N PRO A 260 -8.35 2.56 -3.53
CA PRO A 260 -9.81 2.63 -3.39
C PRO A 260 -10.33 1.42 -2.61
N LEU A 261 -11.23 1.64 -1.65
CA LEU A 261 -11.63 0.64 -0.65
C LEU A 261 -12.13 -0.66 -1.30
N GLU A 262 -12.81 -0.54 -2.42
CA GLU A 262 -13.46 -1.60 -3.15
C GLU A 262 -12.47 -2.37 -4.02
N ILE A 263 -11.49 -1.68 -4.63
CA ILE A 263 -10.37 -2.36 -5.29
C ILE A 263 -9.57 -3.13 -4.24
N ARG A 264 -9.32 -2.52 -3.08
CA ARG A 264 -8.64 -3.16 -1.95
C ARG A 264 -9.40 -4.40 -1.47
N LYS A 265 -10.71 -4.28 -1.21
CA LYS A 265 -11.61 -5.37 -0.82
C LYS A 265 -11.57 -6.51 -1.83
N MET A 266 -11.85 -6.18 -3.09
CA MET A 266 -11.86 -7.15 -4.18
C MET A 266 -10.50 -7.83 -4.31
N LEU A 267 -9.39 -7.09 -4.26
CA LEU A 267 -8.05 -7.66 -4.36
C LEU A 267 -7.74 -8.62 -3.21
N LEU A 268 -8.06 -8.22 -1.97
CA LEU A 268 -7.83 -9.06 -0.78
C LEU A 268 -8.72 -10.30 -0.78
N GLU A 269 -10.02 -10.14 -1.03
CA GLU A 269 -10.95 -11.26 -1.15
C GLU A 269 -10.53 -12.20 -2.26
N TYR A 270 -10.15 -11.64 -3.42
CA TYR A 270 -9.69 -12.40 -4.56
C TYR A 270 -8.45 -13.22 -4.22
N MET A 271 -7.45 -12.59 -3.61
CA MET A 271 -6.20 -13.22 -3.19
C MET A 271 -6.43 -14.29 -2.12
N GLN A 272 -7.39 -14.10 -1.20
CA GLN A 272 -7.76 -15.10 -0.18
C GLN A 272 -8.56 -16.27 -0.76
N LYS A 273 -9.41 -16.01 -1.75
CA LYS A 273 -10.29 -17.00 -2.39
C LYS A 273 -9.63 -17.73 -3.57
N GLN A 274 -8.34 -17.50 -3.87
CA GLN A 274 -7.65 -18.17 -5.00
C GLN A 274 -7.77 -19.70 -4.94
N ASN A 275 -7.76 -20.28 -3.73
CA ASN A 275 -7.97 -21.71 -3.51
C ASN A 275 -9.43 -22.13 -3.75
N ASN A 276 -10.40 -21.32 -3.29
CA ASN A 276 -11.83 -21.63 -3.46
C ASN A 276 -12.31 -21.51 -4.93
N PHE A 277 -11.69 -20.61 -5.71
CA PHE A 277 -11.92 -20.53 -7.16
C PHE A 277 -11.27 -21.68 -7.93
N ALA A 278 -10.24 -22.33 -7.37
CA ALA A 278 -9.63 -23.52 -7.93
C ALA A 278 -10.47 -24.78 -7.64
N ASP A 279 -11.07 -24.88 -6.45
CA ASP A 279 -11.90 -26.01 -6.00
C ASP A 279 -13.28 -26.08 -6.64
N ASN A 280 -13.78 -24.99 -7.22
CA ASN A 280 -15.02 -25.04 -7.98
C ASN A 280 -14.86 -25.91 -9.23
N LYS A 281 -15.73 -26.92 -9.33
CA LYS A 281 -15.91 -27.92 -10.42
C LYS A 281 -16.12 -27.34 -11.84
N MET A 282 -15.84 -26.06 -12.09
CA MET A 282 -15.87 -25.46 -13.42
C MET A 282 -14.77 -26.08 -14.27
N GLN A 283 -15.04 -27.19 -14.95
CA GLN A 283 -14.05 -27.86 -15.82
C GLN A 283 -13.66 -26.98 -17.02
N ASN A 284 -14.51 -26.02 -17.41
CA ASN A 284 -14.30 -25.15 -18.56
C ASN A 284 -13.60 -23.82 -18.21
N ILE A 285 -12.43 -23.57 -18.81
CA ILE A 285 -11.65 -22.33 -18.65
C ILE A 285 -12.42 -21.07 -19.09
N THR A 286 -13.36 -21.20 -20.02
CA THR A 286 -14.17 -20.10 -20.54
C THR A 286 -15.19 -19.62 -19.50
N GLU A 287 -15.84 -20.58 -18.83
CA GLU A 287 -16.77 -20.28 -17.73
C GLU A 287 -16.03 -19.64 -16.55
N TYR A 288 -14.83 -20.15 -16.26
CA TYR A 288 -13.94 -19.58 -15.25
C TYR A 288 -13.61 -18.10 -15.53
N LYS A 289 -13.16 -17.78 -16.76
CA LYS A 289 -12.90 -16.40 -17.20
C LYS A 289 -14.12 -15.50 -17.04
N ARG A 290 -15.29 -15.98 -17.47
CA ARG A 290 -16.56 -15.23 -17.40
C ARG A 290 -16.93 -14.93 -15.94
N ALA A 291 -16.90 -15.94 -15.07
CA ALA A 291 -17.25 -15.78 -13.65
C ALA A 291 -16.34 -14.75 -12.97
N LEU A 292 -15.04 -14.79 -13.26
CA LEU A 292 -14.07 -13.83 -12.70
C LEU A 292 -14.31 -12.39 -13.17
N VAL A 293 -14.54 -12.20 -14.47
CA VAL A 293 -14.83 -10.88 -15.03
C VAL A 293 -16.12 -10.31 -14.43
N THR A 294 -17.17 -11.12 -14.31
CA THR A 294 -18.43 -10.71 -13.67
C THR A 294 -18.23 -10.33 -12.21
N TYR A 295 -17.48 -11.13 -11.44
CA TYR A 295 -17.15 -10.81 -10.04
C TYR A 295 -16.41 -9.48 -9.93
N CYS A 296 -15.39 -9.25 -10.76
CA CYS A 296 -14.63 -8.01 -10.75
C CYS A 296 -15.46 -6.80 -11.18
N ARG A 297 -16.34 -6.96 -12.18
CA ARG A 297 -17.28 -5.91 -12.61
C ARG A 297 -18.18 -5.51 -11.45
N GLN A 298 -18.82 -6.46 -10.77
CA GLN A 298 -19.71 -6.19 -9.64
C GLN A 298 -18.99 -5.43 -8.52
N GLY A 299 -17.72 -5.76 -8.25
CA GLY A 299 -16.87 -5.02 -7.30
C GLY A 299 -16.70 -3.54 -7.67
N ILE A 300 -16.50 -3.22 -8.95
CA ILE A 300 -16.37 -1.84 -9.44
C ILE A 300 -17.71 -1.11 -9.45
N GLU A 301 -18.81 -1.79 -9.77
CA GLU A 301 -20.14 -1.17 -9.72
C GLU A 301 -20.48 -0.72 -8.29
N ASN A 302 -20.20 -1.59 -7.30
CA ASN A 302 -20.37 -1.26 -5.89
C ASN A 302 -19.54 -0.04 -5.45
N TYR A 303 -18.31 0.11 -5.97
CA TYR A 303 -17.47 1.28 -5.73
C TYR A 303 -18.10 2.57 -6.26
N LEU A 304 -18.55 2.52 -7.51
CA LEU A 304 -19.06 3.68 -8.22
C LEU A 304 -20.34 4.22 -7.57
N CYS A 305 -21.22 3.33 -7.12
CA CYS A 305 -22.44 3.68 -6.40
C CYS A 305 -22.14 4.35 -5.05
N ARG A 306 -21.20 3.82 -4.26
CA ARG A 306 -20.83 4.41 -2.96
C ARG A 306 -20.25 5.82 -3.07
N LYS A 307 -19.42 6.05 -4.08
CA LYS A 307 -18.80 7.36 -4.31
C LYS A 307 -19.86 8.45 -4.56
N GLU A 308 -20.94 8.10 -5.26
CA GLU A 308 -22.04 9.02 -5.54
C GLU A 308 -22.85 9.33 -4.28
N SER A 309 -23.15 8.31 -3.45
CA SER A 309 -23.79 8.52 -2.15
C SER A 309 -22.96 9.46 -1.25
N ALA A 310 -21.64 9.28 -1.23
CA ALA A 310 -20.74 10.13 -0.46
C ALA A 310 -20.73 11.58 -0.96
N GLN A 311 -20.77 11.79 -2.27
CA GLN A 311 -20.82 13.13 -2.86
C GLN A 311 -22.16 13.84 -2.64
N ARG A 312 -23.25 13.09 -2.42
CA ARG A 312 -24.58 13.63 -2.14
C ARG A 312 -24.82 13.92 -0.65
N GLY A 313 -23.85 13.63 0.23
CA GLY A 313 -24.01 13.84 1.68
C GLY A 313 -25.10 12.96 2.30
N ILE A 314 -25.46 11.84 1.66
CA ILE A 314 -26.43 10.89 2.18
C ILE A 314 -25.64 9.87 3.02
N TYR A 315 -25.41 10.21 4.29
CA TYR A 315 -24.93 9.28 5.33
C TYR A 315 -25.75 9.47 6.59
#